data_AF-A0A2R6Y1A0-F1
#
_entry.id   AF-A0A2R6Y1A0-F1
#
_cell.length_a   1.000
_cell.length_b   1.000
_cell.length_c   1.000
_cell.angle_alpha   90.00
_cell.angle_beta   90.00
_cell.angle_gamma   90.00
#
_symmetry.space_group_name_H-M   'P 1'
#
loop_
_entity.id
_entity.type
_entity.pdbx_description
1 polymer ?
#
loop_
_entity_poly.entity_id
_entity_poly.type
_entity_poly.pdbx_seq_one_letter_code
_entity_poly.pdbx_strand_id
1 'polypeptide(L)'
;MPKSAFIRWQPKESTVNLETLIAALEDYKTRLKKTGEQLGWDYTHYAFPYRIEQKEKNGLEYLELVGYDPVLYRHIFLTAKEEDGIGIVQITLPDDATTGDMSKANELSRFLAKHYEAELILFNGRVQYFYKRK
;
A
#
# COMPACT_ATOMS: atom_id res chain seq x y z
N MET A 1 -1.37 -19.47 3.00
CA MET A 1 -1.96 -18.54 3.99
C MET A 1 -1.68 -17.12 3.53
N PRO A 2 -2.71 -16.25 3.56
CA PRO A 2 -2.54 -14.85 3.20
C PRO A 2 -1.51 -14.20 4.11
N LYS A 3 -0.74 -13.26 3.55
CA LYS A 3 0.30 -12.54 4.28
C LYS A 3 -0.07 -11.07 4.36
N SER A 4 0.19 -10.45 5.52
CA SER A 4 -0.10 -9.04 5.71
C SER A 4 1.11 -8.27 6.21
N ALA A 5 1.20 -7.02 5.76
CA ALA A 5 2.05 -5.99 6.35
C ALA A 5 1.16 -4.92 6.97
N PHE A 6 1.64 -4.28 8.03
CA PHE A 6 0.89 -3.27 8.78
C PHE A 6 1.68 -1.98 8.86
N ILE A 7 1.02 -0.87 8.53
CA ILE A 7 1.54 0.48 8.74
C ILE A 7 0.75 1.05 9.91
N ARG A 8 1.44 1.25 11.04
CA ARG A 8 0.88 1.81 12.27
C ARG A 8 1.28 3.26 12.38
N TRP A 9 0.34 4.12 12.02
CA TRP A 9 0.46 5.56 12.07
C TRP A 9 0.18 6.04 13.49
N GLN A 10 1.19 6.68 14.09
CA GLN A 10 1.08 7.29 15.41
C GLN A 10 0.06 8.44 15.41
N PRO A 11 -0.65 8.70 16.52
CA PRO A 11 -1.62 9.79 16.58
C PRO A 11 -0.98 11.13 16.21
N LYS A 12 -1.42 11.71 15.10
CA LYS A 12 -1.36 13.14 14.78
C LYS A 12 -2.80 13.59 14.50
N GLU A 13 -3.06 14.89 14.32
CA GLU A 13 -4.42 15.47 14.08
C GLU A 13 -5.17 14.96 12.83
N SER A 14 -4.75 13.83 12.24
CA SER A 14 -5.13 13.38 10.92
C SER A 14 -5.66 11.95 10.97
N THR A 15 -6.78 11.72 10.29
CA THR A 15 -7.59 10.50 10.35
C THR A 15 -7.13 9.47 9.31
N VAL A 16 -7.14 8.18 9.67
CA VAL A 16 -6.95 7.06 8.73
C VAL A 16 -8.29 6.59 8.19
N ASN A 17 -8.47 6.70 6.88
CA ASN A 17 -9.62 6.14 6.17
C ASN A 17 -9.26 5.85 4.69
N LEU A 18 -10.19 5.27 3.93
CA LEU A 18 -9.95 4.92 2.53
C LEU A 18 -9.66 6.14 1.64
N GLU A 19 -10.26 7.30 1.91
CA GLU A 19 -10.01 8.53 1.15
C GLU A 19 -8.54 8.96 1.26
N THR A 20 -8.02 9.00 2.49
CA THR A 20 -6.60 9.35 2.74
C THR A 20 -5.64 8.34 2.12
N LEU A 21 -6.05 7.06 2.03
CA LEU A 21 -5.27 6.01 1.41
C LEU A 21 -5.28 6.12 -0.12
N ILE A 22 -6.42 6.42 -0.74
CA ILE A 22 -6.53 6.71 -2.18
C ILE A 22 -5.62 7.89 -2.55
N ALA A 23 -5.67 8.98 -1.77
CA ALA A 23 -4.81 10.14 -2.00
C ALA A 23 -3.31 9.78 -1.96
N ALA A 24 -2.90 8.95 -1.01
CA ALA A 24 -1.52 8.47 -0.93
C ALA A 24 -1.14 7.55 -2.11
N LEU A 25 -2.05 6.70 -2.59
CA LEU A 25 -1.82 5.87 -3.77
C LEU A 25 -1.69 6.70 -5.06
N GLU A 26 -2.46 7.77 -5.20
CA GLU A 26 -2.31 8.68 -6.34
C GLU A 26 -1.02 9.51 -6.28
N ASP A 27 -0.58 9.92 -5.08
CA ASP A 27 0.76 10.53 -4.90
C ASP A 27 1.86 9.52 -5.26
N TYR A 28 1.73 8.26 -4.85
CA TYR A 28 2.66 7.19 -5.20
C TYR A 28 2.77 7.01 -6.73
N LYS A 29 1.64 6.87 -7.43
CA LYS A 29 1.57 6.80 -8.89
C LYS A 29 2.24 8.00 -9.54
N THR A 30 1.95 9.20 -9.05
CA THR A 30 2.55 10.45 -9.56
C THR A 30 4.06 10.47 -9.41
N ARG A 31 4.59 10.05 -8.26
CA ARG A 31 6.05 9.98 -8.01
C ARG A 31 6.72 8.96 -8.91
N LEU A 32 6.13 7.77 -9.05
CA LEU A 32 6.62 6.73 -9.95
C LEU A 32 6.66 7.20 -11.41
N LYS A 33 5.64 7.94 -11.84
CA LYS A 33 5.60 8.52 -13.19
C LYS A 33 6.73 9.51 -13.42
N LYS A 34 6.96 10.44 -12.49
CA LYS A 34 8.07 11.40 -12.58
C LYS A 34 9.43 10.72 -12.62
N THR A 35 9.61 9.62 -11.88
CA THR A 35 10.84 8.82 -11.94
C THR A 35 10.98 8.07 -13.27
N GLY A 36 9.88 7.56 -13.84
CA GLY A 36 9.87 6.87 -15.13
C GLY A 36 10.12 7.80 -16.33
N GLU A 37 9.59 9.02 -16.31
CA GLU A 37 9.84 10.04 -17.35
C GLU A 37 11.33 10.42 -17.45
N GLN A 38 12.07 10.34 -16.35
CA GLN A 38 13.53 10.54 -16.32
C GLN A 38 14.32 9.34 -16.88
N LEU A 39 13.68 8.17 -17.03
CA LEU A 39 14.34 6.90 -17.36
C LEU A 39 13.89 6.30 -18.72
N GLY A 40 12.85 6.83 -19.37
CA GLY A 40 12.35 6.37 -20.67
C GLY A 40 10.94 5.74 -20.62
N TRP A 41 10.23 5.83 -21.75
CA TRP A 41 8.76 5.82 -21.85
C TRP A 41 8.01 4.52 -21.42
N ASP A 42 8.68 3.38 -21.26
CA ASP A 42 8.03 2.12 -20.89
C ASP A 42 7.97 1.85 -19.38
N TYR A 43 8.71 2.60 -18.55
CA TYR A 43 8.80 2.31 -17.10
C TYR A 43 7.49 2.58 -16.36
N THR A 44 6.68 3.52 -16.85
CA THR A 44 5.47 4.03 -16.18
C THR A 44 4.38 2.97 -16.01
N HIS A 45 4.18 2.10 -17.00
CA HIS A 45 3.16 1.05 -16.94
C HIS A 45 3.54 -0.07 -15.97
N TYR A 46 4.84 -0.34 -15.79
CA TYR A 46 5.32 -1.39 -14.87
C TYR A 46 5.48 -0.89 -13.43
N ALA A 47 5.65 0.41 -13.22
CA ALA A 47 5.90 0.96 -11.90
C ALA A 47 4.67 0.85 -10.97
N PHE A 48 3.47 1.08 -11.51
CA PHE A 48 2.19 0.86 -10.81
C PHE A 48 1.23 0.05 -11.70
N PRO A 49 1.36 -1.29 -11.73
CA PRO A 49 0.67 -2.14 -12.70
C PRO A 49 -0.76 -2.52 -12.27
N TYR A 50 -1.45 -1.62 -11.56
CA TYR A 50 -2.76 -1.87 -10.95
C TYR A 50 -3.76 -0.75 -11.25
N ARG A 51 -5.04 -1.12 -11.36
CA ARG A 51 -6.17 -0.20 -11.14
C ARG A 51 -6.60 -0.27 -9.68
N ILE A 52 -7.09 0.84 -9.14
CA ILE A 52 -7.59 0.94 -7.77
C ILE A 52 -9.11 0.81 -7.82
N GLU A 53 -9.66 -0.17 -7.11
CA GLU A 53 -11.11 -0.36 -6.95
C GLU A 53 -11.45 -0.28 -5.45
N GLN A 54 -12.41 0.58 -5.08
CA GLN A 54 -12.99 0.57 -3.74
C GLN A 54 -14.14 -0.45 -3.70
N LYS A 55 -14.14 -1.31 -2.68
CA LYS A 55 -15.12 -2.38 -2.51
C LYS A 55 -15.55 -2.49 -1.05
N GLU A 56 -16.68 -3.13 -0.84
CA GLU A 56 -17.20 -3.47 0.47
C GLU A 56 -17.54 -4.96 0.51
N LYS A 57 -17.25 -5.63 1.62
CA LYS A 57 -17.69 -7.01 1.86
C LYS A 57 -17.99 -7.20 3.34
N ASN A 58 -19.22 -7.63 3.65
CA ASN A 58 -19.68 -7.86 5.03
C ASN A 58 -19.49 -6.63 5.94
N GLY A 59 -19.74 -5.42 5.43
CA GLY A 59 -19.56 -4.17 6.15
C GLY A 59 -18.11 -3.71 6.34
N LEU A 60 -17.13 -4.43 5.76
CA LEU A 60 -15.74 -4.00 5.70
C LEU A 60 -15.47 -3.35 4.34
N GLU A 61 -15.15 -2.06 4.35
CA GLU A 61 -14.65 -1.36 3.17
C GLU A 61 -13.14 -1.60 2.98
N TYR A 62 -12.72 -1.76 1.73
CA TYR A 62 -11.32 -1.99 1.36
C TYR A 62 -11.03 -1.46 -0.04
N LEU A 63 -9.75 -1.26 -0.33
CA LEU A 63 -9.26 -1.08 -1.70
C LEU A 63 -8.72 -2.40 -2.23
N GLU A 64 -9.03 -2.71 -3.47
CA GLU A 64 -8.40 -3.77 -4.24
C GLU A 64 -7.58 -3.14 -5.36
N LEU A 65 -6.28 -3.43 -5.37
CA LEU A 65 -5.40 -3.10 -6.48
C LEU A 65 -5.46 -4.25 -7.47
N VAL A 66 -6.25 -4.13 -8.53
CA VAL A 66 -6.43 -5.18 -9.53
C VAL A 66 -5.38 -5.03 -10.63
N GLY A 67 -4.59 -6.06 -10.87
CA GLY A 67 -3.51 -6.01 -11.85
C GLY A 67 -4.04 -5.92 -13.29
N TYR A 68 -3.30 -5.22 -14.15
CA TYR A 68 -3.62 -5.17 -15.59
C TYR A 68 -3.24 -6.47 -16.32
N ASP A 69 -2.20 -7.16 -15.85
CA ASP A 69 -1.76 -8.47 -16.35
C ASP A 69 -1.82 -9.51 -15.22
N PRO A 70 -2.86 -10.36 -15.16
CA PRO A 70 -3.06 -11.33 -14.08
C PRO A 70 -2.02 -12.47 -14.05
N VAL A 71 -1.19 -12.60 -15.08
CA VAL A 71 -0.05 -13.54 -15.06
C VAL A 71 1.07 -12.98 -14.18
N LEU A 72 1.30 -11.67 -14.24
CA LEU A 72 2.38 -10.99 -13.53
C LEU A 72 1.96 -10.32 -12.22
N TYR A 73 0.72 -9.84 -12.16
CA TYR A 73 0.14 -9.07 -11.05
C TYR A 73 -1.35 -9.38 -10.94
N ARG A 74 -1.79 -9.97 -9.83
CA ARG A 74 -3.20 -10.35 -9.66
C ARG A 74 -3.96 -9.30 -8.88
N HIS A 75 -3.75 -9.29 -7.57
CA HIS A 75 -4.46 -8.37 -6.68
C HIS A 75 -3.74 -8.18 -5.35
N ILE A 76 -3.86 -6.97 -4.81
CA ILE A 76 -3.42 -6.61 -3.46
C ILE A 76 -4.60 -5.94 -2.76
N PHE A 77 -4.88 -6.33 -1.51
CA PHE A 77 -5.95 -5.72 -0.73
C PHE A 77 -5.39 -4.73 0.29
N LEU A 78 -6.07 -3.60 0.48
CA LEU A 78 -5.74 -2.63 1.52
C LEU A 78 -6.98 -2.29 2.34
N THR A 79 -6.82 -2.27 3.65
CA THR A 79 -7.83 -1.76 4.58
C THR A 79 -7.22 -0.65 5.42
N ALA A 80 -8.06 0.27 5.87
CA ALA A 80 -7.69 1.39 6.73
C ALA A 80 -8.68 1.42 7.89
N LYS A 81 -8.17 1.41 9.12
CA LYS A 81 -8.99 1.53 10.34
C LYS A 81 -8.26 2.32 11.41
N GLU A 82 -9.00 2.83 12.38
CA GLU A 82 -8.45 3.41 13.60
C GLU A 82 -8.66 2.44 14.77
N GLU A 83 -7.65 2.26 15.61
CA GLU A 83 -7.68 1.40 16.80
C GLU A 83 -6.93 2.11 17.93
N ASP A 84 -7.62 2.42 19.04
CA ASP A 84 -7.08 3.17 20.18
C ASP A 84 -6.38 4.50 19.81
N GLY A 85 -6.94 5.22 18.82
CA GLY A 85 -6.35 6.47 18.29
C GLY A 85 -5.11 6.26 17.43
N ILE A 86 -4.77 5.01 17.10
CA ILE A 86 -3.69 4.64 16.19
C ILE A 86 -4.31 4.28 14.85
N GLY A 87 -3.88 4.98 13.80
CA GLY A 87 -4.25 4.65 12.43
C GLY A 87 -3.54 3.39 11.95
N ILE A 88 -4.27 2.41 11.43
CA ILE A 88 -3.72 1.15 10.93
C ILE A 88 -4.13 0.95 9.48
N VAL A 89 -3.12 0.95 8.60
CA VAL A 89 -3.27 0.45 7.22
C VAL A 89 -2.74 -0.96 7.16
N GLN A 90 -3.55 -1.90 6.70
CA GLN A 90 -3.15 -3.28 6.45
C GLN A 90 -3.08 -3.49 4.94
N ILE A 91 -1.97 -4.06 4.48
CA ILE A 91 -1.79 -4.53 3.11
C ILE A 91 -1.79 -6.05 3.14
N THR A 92 -2.64 -6.70 2.35
CA THR A 92 -2.79 -8.15 2.33
C THR A 92 -2.53 -8.71 0.94
N LEU A 93 -1.65 -9.70 0.89
CA LEU A 93 -1.41 -10.58 -0.26
C LEU A 93 -2.21 -11.87 -0.04
N PRO A 94 -3.18 -12.22 -0.92
CA PRO A 94 -3.86 -13.49 -0.83
C PRO A 94 -2.96 -14.66 -1.22
N ASP A 95 -3.48 -15.87 -1.04
CA ASP A 95 -2.77 -17.13 -1.30
C ASP A 95 -2.29 -17.28 -2.74
N ASP A 96 -2.97 -16.63 -3.68
CA ASP A 96 -2.70 -16.73 -5.10
C ASP A 96 -1.88 -15.54 -5.63
N ALA A 97 -1.39 -14.66 -4.74
CA ALA A 97 -0.54 -13.54 -5.10
C ALA A 97 0.74 -13.98 -5.84
N THR A 98 1.09 -13.23 -6.87
CA THR A 98 2.29 -13.48 -7.68
C THR A 98 3.56 -12.97 -6.99
N THR A 99 4.72 -13.31 -7.55
CA THR A 99 6.00 -12.69 -7.13
C THR A 99 6.00 -11.18 -7.43
N GLY A 100 5.34 -10.74 -8.49
CA GLY A 100 5.17 -9.33 -8.83
C GLY A 100 4.36 -8.58 -7.77
N ASP A 101 3.24 -9.17 -7.32
CA ASP A 101 2.42 -8.63 -6.22
C ASP A 101 3.23 -8.49 -4.93
N MET A 102 4.02 -9.52 -4.59
CA MET A 102 4.87 -9.47 -3.41
C MET A 102 5.92 -8.35 -3.50
N SER A 103 6.55 -8.13 -4.66
CA SER A 103 7.51 -7.03 -4.84
C SER A 103 6.82 -5.68 -4.67
N LYS A 104 5.71 -5.47 -5.38
CA LYS A 104 4.99 -4.19 -5.39
C LYS A 104 4.36 -3.87 -4.04
N ALA A 105 3.83 -4.87 -3.33
CA ALA A 105 3.33 -4.68 -1.97
C ALA A 105 4.44 -4.30 -0.99
N ASN A 106 5.65 -4.87 -1.14
CA ASN A 106 6.82 -4.47 -0.33
C ASN A 106 7.28 -3.04 -0.63
N GLU A 107 7.28 -2.62 -1.90
CA GLU A 107 7.57 -1.23 -2.29
C GLU A 107 6.52 -0.27 -1.72
N LEU A 108 5.24 -0.58 -1.92
CA LEU A 108 4.11 0.21 -1.46
C LEU A 108 4.08 0.35 0.07
N SER A 109 4.31 -0.73 0.81
CA SER A 109 4.34 -0.70 2.28
C SER A 109 5.38 0.28 2.84
N ARG A 110 6.57 0.34 2.22
CA ARG A 110 7.62 1.28 2.60
C ARG A 110 7.31 2.70 2.16
N PHE A 111 6.67 2.88 1.01
CA PHE A 111 6.21 4.19 0.58
C PHE A 111 5.20 4.76 1.59
N LEU A 112 4.14 4.01 1.92
CA LEU A 112 3.12 4.47 2.86
C LEU A 112 3.71 4.74 4.24
N ALA A 113 4.59 3.86 4.73
CA ALA A 113 5.22 4.08 6.03
C ALA A 113 6.09 5.35 6.05
N LYS A 114 6.80 5.67 4.96
CA LYS A 114 7.50 6.96 4.82
C LYS A 114 6.54 8.15 4.73
N HIS A 115 5.48 8.01 3.93
CA HIS A 115 4.49 9.06 3.70
C HIS A 115 3.81 9.48 5.00
N TYR A 116 3.46 8.52 5.87
CA TYR A 116 2.80 8.76 7.15
C TYR A 116 3.75 8.89 8.35
N GLU A 117 5.08 8.85 8.16
CA GLU A 117 6.07 8.79 9.25
C GLU A 117 5.73 7.69 10.28
N ALA A 118 5.43 6.49 9.81
CA ALA A 118 4.81 5.43 10.61
C ALA A 118 5.77 4.29 11.00
N GLU A 119 5.32 3.41 11.88
CA GLU A 119 5.91 2.08 12.09
C GLU A 119 5.42 1.15 10.98
N LEU A 120 6.31 0.35 10.39
CA LEU A 120 6.01 -0.68 9.40
C LEU A 120 6.36 -2.05 9.96
N ILE A 121 5.38 -2.93 10.05
CA ILE A 121 5.54 -4.36 10.27
C ILE A 121 5.48 -5.04 8.90
N LEU A 122 6.60 -5.56 8.42
CA LEU A 122 6.71 -6.20 7.11
C LEU A 122 5.99 -7.55 7.08
N PHE A 123 5.74 -8.09 5.87
CA PHE A 123 5.12 -9.40 5.64
C PHE A 123 5.82 -10.59 6.32
N ASN A 124 7.07 -10.42 6.74
CA ASN A 124 7.87 -11.41 7.47
C ASN A 124 7.99 -11.10 8.98
N GLY A 125 7.23 -10.14 9.49
CA GLY A 125 7.23 -9.73 10.90
C GLY A 125 8.34 -8.76 11.31
N ARG A 126 9.29 -8.43 10.42
CA ARG A 126 10.34 -7.44 10.74
C ARG A 126 9.74 -6.05 10.86
N VAL A 127 10.16 -5.30 11.88
CA VAL A 127 9.69 -3.93 12.14
C VAL A 127 10.68 -2.90 11.60
N GLN A 128 10.18 -1.86 10.95
CA GLN A 128 10.91 -0.67 10.50
C GLN A 128 10.22 0.60 11.02
N TYR A 129 11.00 1.64 11.31
CA TYR A 129 10.50 2.90 11.87
C TYR A 129 10.83 4.05 10.91
N PHE A 130 9.82 4.83 10.54
CA PHE A 130 9.97 5.95 9.58
C PHE A 130 9.70 7.33 10.18
N TYR A 131 9.40 7.43 11.48
CA TYR A 131 9.40 8.69 12.22
C TYR A 131 10.80 9.03 12.74
N LYS A 132 11.06 10.33 12.92
CA LYS A 132 12.25 10.81 13.65
C LYS A 132 12.13 10.39 15.11
N ARG A 133 13.10 9.64 15.62
CA ARG A 133 13.25 9.40 17.07
C ARG A 133 13.67 10.73 17.71
N LYS A 134 12.91 11.20 18.71
CA LYS A 134 13.32 12.33 19.54
C LYS A 134 14.52 11.96 20.39
#